data_AF-A0A3P8S2H7-F1
#
_entry.id   AF-A0A3P8S2H7-F1
#
_cell.length_a   1.000
_cell.length_b   1.000
_cell.length_c   1.000
_cell.angle_alpha   90.00
_cell.angle_beta   90.00
_cell.angle_gamma   90.00
#
_symmetry.space_group_name_H-M   'P 1'
#
loop_
_entity.id
_entity.type
_entity.pdbx_description
1 polymer ?
#
loop_
_entity_poly.entity_id
_entity_poly.type
_entity_poly.pdbx_seq_one_letter_code
_entity_poly.pdbx_strand_id
1 'polypeptide(L)'
;MVDSITGEFRTHDTEKKLSGCGRNSNIIGEGNHKTIAGTNLFNYCQRGRPELTPTAIKAGKLLARRLAGQSTELMDYDNVATTVFTPLEYGCVGLSEEEAEKRHGKDGIEIYHAFYKPLEFTVAERDASQCYIKVVCERGGDQKILGLHFTGPNAGEVTQGFAMGFQCGATYSHLLQTVGIHPTCAEEVVKVSITKRSG
;
A
#
# COMPACT_ATOMS: atom_id res chain seq x y z
N MET A 1 29.79 -27.23 -55.86
CA MET A 1 29.39 -25.80 -55.87
C MET A 1 28.07 -25.74 -55.10
N VAL A 2 27.99 -26.11 -53.81
CA VAL A 2 28.51 -25.53 -52.54
C VAL A 2 28.47 -24.00 -52.44
N ASP A 3 27.96 -23.56 -51.28
CA ASP A 3 28.03 -22.26 -50.59
C ASP A 3 27.01 -21.19 -51.02
N SER A 4 26.23 -20.54 -50.15
CA SER A 4 26.48 -19.98 -48.80
C SER A 4 25.11 -19.50 -48.26
N ILE A 5 24.71 -19.45 -46.98
CA ILE A 5 25.34 -19.03 -45.73
C ILE A 5 24.60 -19.74 -44.58
N THR A 6 25.26 -20.68 -43.89
CA THR A 6 24.88 -21.15 -42.55
C THR A 6 25.82 -20.50 -41.55
N GLY A 7 25.32 -19.59 -40.71
CA GLY A 7 26.00 -19.11 -39.52
C GLY A 7 25.41 -19.81 -38.30
N GLU A 8 26.12 -20.79 -37.75
CA GLU A 8 25.80 -21.50 -36.52
C GLU A 8 25.71 -20.54 -35.33
N PHE A 9 24.55 -20.47 -34.67
CA PHE A 9 24.48 -20.09 -33.26
C PHE A 9 24.14 -21.36 -32.47
N ARG A 10 25.18 -21.93 -31.85
CA ARG A 10 25.12 -23.13 -31.01
C ARG A 10 24.09 -22.98 -29.89
N THR A 11 22.99 -23.73 -29.98
CA THR A 11 21.97 -23.92 -28.95
C THR A 11 22.40 -24.97 -27.93
N HIS A 12 23.53 -24.78 -27.25
CA HIS A 12 24.04 -25.78 -26.29
C HIS A 12 24.28 -25.29 -24.85
N ASP A 13 23.96 -24.04 -24.51
CA ASP A 13 24.16 -23.51 -23.14
C ASP A 13 22.93 -22.88 -22.47
N THR A 14 21.75 -22.88 -23.10
CA THR A 14 20.52 -22.30 -22.52
C THR A 14 19.61 -23.32 -21.84
N GLU A 15 19.66 -24.60 -22.20
CA GLU A 15 18.77 -25.62 -21.60
C GLU A 15 19.28 -26.20 -20.28
N LYS A 16 20.57 -26.06 -19.96
CA LYS A 16 21.14 -26.63 -18.72
C LYS A 16 20.99 -25.78 -17.46
N LYS A 17 20.47 -24.55 -17.53
CA LYS A 17 20.20 -23.71 -16.34
C LYS A 17 18.74 -23.72 -15.89
N LEU A 18 17.84 -24.35 -16.65
CA LEU A 18 16.41 -24.42 -16.32
C LEU A 18 16.01 -25.70 -15.58
N SER A 19 16.88 -26.70 -15.45
CA SER A 19 16.58 -27.97 -14.77
C SER A 19 16.74 -27.96 -13.25
N GLY A 20 17.11 -26.82 -12.64
CA GLY A 20 17.29 -26.69 -11.19
C GLY A 20 16.16 -25.96 -10.45
N CYS A 21 15.09 -25.52 -11.15
CA CYS A 21 14.01 -24.76 -10.53
C CYS A 21 13.00 -25.70 -9.85
N GLY A 22 13.43 -26.28 -8.74
CA GLY A 22 12.54 -26.96 -7.80
C GLY A 22 11.52 -25.97 -7.22
N ARG A 23 10.32 -26.48 -6.98
CA ARG A 23 9.16 -25.82 -6.35
C ARG A 23 9.53 -25.13 -5.02
N ASN A 24 10.07 -23.91 -5.07
CA ASN A 24 10.19 -22.88 -4.01
C ASN A 24 11.25 -21.81 -4.34
N SER A 25 11.19 -21.20 -5.52
CA SER A 25 12.16 -20.19 -5.96
C SER A 25 11.63 -18.76 -5.79
N ASN A 26 11.56 -18.28 -4.54
CA ASN A 26 11.48 -16.84 -4.29
C ASN A 26 12.82 -16.20 -4.67
N ILE A 27 12.81 -15.25 -5.60
CA ILE A 27 14.01 -14.56 -6.07
C ILE A 27 14.40 -13.49 -5.05
N ILE A 28 15.56 -13.67 -4.42
CA ILE A 28 16.12 -12.72 -3.45
C ILE A 28 16.81 -11.61 -4.24
N GLY A 29 16.15 -10.46 -4.39
CA GLY A 29 16.77 -9.23 -4.88
C GLY A 29 17.12 -8.33 -3.70
N GLU A 30 18.39 -8.27 -3.30
CA GLU A 30 18.89 -7.21 -2.41
C GLU A 30 19.30 -6.00 -3.24
N GLY A 31 18.69 -4.85 -2.93
CA GLY A 31 19.04 -3.55 -3.50
C GLY A 31 18.45 -3.29 -4.89
N ASN A 32 17.97 -2.07 -5.10
CA ASN A 32 17.36 -1.58 -6.34
C ASN A 32 18.34 -1.50 -7.54
N HIS A 33 19.53 -2.10 -7.44
CA HIS A 33 20.56 -2.09 -8.47
C HIS A 33 21.25 -3.45 -8.54
N LYS A 34 20.62 -4.42 -9.19
CA LYS A 34 21.36 -5.35 -10.04
C LYS A 34 20.63 -5.51 -11.35
N THR A 35 21.11 -4.78 -12.35
CA THR A 35 21.00 -5.18 -13.75
C THR A 35 21.77 -6.49 -13.89
N ILE A 36 21.15 -7.62 -13.56
CA ILE A 36 21.62 -8.90 -14.09
C ILE A 36 21.33 -8.80 -15.58
N ALA A 37 22.41 -8.72 -16.36
CA ALA A 37 22.38 -8.56 -17.82
C ALA A 37 21.26 -9.40 -18.45
N GLY A 38 20.22 -8.73 -18.96
CA GLY A 38 19.21 -9.32 -19.84
C GLY A 38 17.85 -9.70 -19.24
N THR A 39 17.61 -9.63 -17.92
CA THR A 39 16.31 -10.08 -17.36
C THR A 39 15.60 -8.98 -16.55
N ASN A 40 14.68 -8.26 -17.20
CA ASN A 40 13.71 -7.40 -16.51
C ASN A 40 12.59 -8.26 -15.93
N LEU A 41 12.78 -8.78 -14.71
CA LEU A 41 11.75 -9.56 -14.02
C LEU A 41 10.59 -8.66 -13.60
N PHE A 42 9.38 -9.04 -14.03
CA PHE A 42 8.12 -8.43 -13.60
C PHE A 42 8.02 -8.45 -12.07
N ASN A 43 7.66 -7.31 -11.48
CA ASN A 43 7.69 -7.03 -10.03
C ASN A 43 6.85 -7.95 -9.13
N TYR A 44 6.10 -8.92 -9.68
CA TYR A 44 5.25 -9.83 -8.89
C TYR A 44 6.05 -10.78 -7.99
N CYS A 45 7.35 -10.99 -8.24
CA CYS A 45 8.16 -11.95 -7.48
C CYS A 45 9.24 -11.29 -6.59
N GLN A 46 9.16 -9.98 -6.29
CA GLN A 46 10.14 -9.31 -5.44
C GLN A 46 9.80 -9.44 -3.96
N ARG A 47 10.68 -10.11 -3.21
CA ARG A 47 10.55 -10.32 -1.76
C ARG A 47 10.46 -8.97 -1.02
N GLY A 48 9.43 -8.82 -0.17
CA GLY A 48 9.27 -7.65 0.70
C GLY A 48 8.57 -6.45 0.06
N ARG A 49 7.94 -6.60 -1.11
CA ARG A 49 7.11 -5.57 -1.75
C ARG A 49 5.62 -5.93 -1.68
N PRO A 50 4.69 -4.96 -1.63
CA PRO A 50 3.27 -5.22 -1.71
C PRO A 50 2.89 -5.93 -3.02
N GLU A 51 2.26 -7.09 -2.91
CA GLU A 51 1.79 -7.91 -4.05
C GLU A 51 0.45 -7.37 -4.60
N LEU A 52 0.46 -6.14 -5.13
CA LEU A 52 -0.74 -5.46 -5.63
C LEU A 52 -0.61 -5.08 -7.11
N THR A 53 -1.68 -5.27 -7.87
CA THR A 53 -1.78 -4.87 -9.28
C THR A 53 -1.38 -3.41 -9.55
N PRO A 54 -1.90 -2.39 -8.82
CA PRO A 54 -1.51 -1.00 -9.05
C PRO A 54 -0.01 -0.76 -8.80
N THR A 55 0.57 -1.42 -7.80
CA THR A 55 2.01 -1.35 -7.49
C THR A 55 2.83 -1.91 -8.64
N ALA A 56 2.45 -3.07 -9.19
CA ALA A 56 3.13 -3.70 -10.32
C ALA A 56 3.07 -2.82 -11.58
N ILE A 57 1.91 -2.21 -11.87
CA ILE A 57 1.71 -1.31 -13.02
C ILE A 57 2.58 -0.05 -12.86
N LYS A 58 2.54 0.62 -11.70
CA LYS A 58 3.32 1.85 -11.46
C LYS A 58 4.83 1.57 -11.53
N ALA A 59 5.29 0.49 -10.90
CA ALA A 59 6.69 0.09 -10.94
C ALA A 59 7.16 -0.26 -12.37
N GLY A 60 6.31 -0.94 -13.16
CA GLY A 60 6.57 -1.23 -14.57
C GLY A 60 6.69 0.02 -15.45
N LYS A 61 5.77 0.99 -15.28
CA LYS A 61 5.82 2.28 -15.97
C LYS A 61 7.09 3.07 -15.61
N LEU A 62 7.44 3.14 -14.34
CA LEU A 62 8.65 3.83 -13.88
C LEU A 62 9.92 3.15 -14.42
N LEU A 63 9.96 1.82 -14.43
CA LEU A 63 11.07 1.07 -15.03
C LEU A 63 11.21 1.36 -16.53
N ALA A 64 10.12 1.34 -17.28
CA ALA A 64 10.15 1.63 -18.72
C ALA A 64 10.71 3.04 -19.00
N ARG A 65 10.32 4.04 -18.21
CA ARG A 65 10.85 5.41 -18.33
C ARG A 65 12.35 5.48 -18.02
N ARG A 66 12.83 4.74 -17.03
CA ARG A 66 14.27 4.66 -16.71
C ARG A 66 15.06 3.99 -17.83
N LEU A 67 14.56 2.88 -18.37
CA LEU A 67 15.20 2.18 -19.50
C LEU A 67 15.25 3.04 -20.77
N ALA A 68 14.24 3.87 -20.99
CA ALA A 68 14.20 4.84 -22.09
C ALA A 68 15.04 6.11 -21.83
N GLY A 69 15.71 6.24 -20.68
CA GLY A 69 16.47 7.43 -20.31
C GLY A 69 15.63 8.68 -20.03
N GLN A 70 14.32 8.54 -19.82
CA GLN A 70 13.37 9.64 -19.65
C GLN A 70 13.11 10.03 -18.20
N SER A 71 13.59 9.25 -17.23
CA SER A 71 13.43 9.52 -15.80
C SER A 71 14.46 8.74 -14.99
N THR A 72 14.73 9.18 -13.77
CA THR A 72 15.47 8.44 -12.73
C THR A 72 14.57 8.03 -11.55
N GLU A 73 13.28 8.38 -11.61
CA GLU A 73 12.31 8.16 -10.54
C GLU A 73 12.15 6.68 -10.22
N LEU A 74 12.19 6.36 -8.92
CA LEU A 74 11.98 5.03 -8.38
C LEU A 74 10.56 4.90 -7.84
N MET A 75 10.08 3.65 -7.78
CA MET A 75 8.81 3.38 -7.13
C MET A 75 8.98 3.58 -5.62
N ASP A 76 8.16 4.47 -5.06
CA ASP A 76 7.93 4.55 -3.63
C ASP A 76 6.93 3.46 -3.22
N TYR A 77 7.35 2.63 -2.26
CA TYR A 77 6.57 1.52 -1.74
C TYR A 77 6.08 1.78 -0.31
N ASP A 78 6.42 2.93 0.25
CA ASP A 78 5.90 3.34 1.55
C ASP A 78 4.44 3.79 1.39
N ASN A 79 3.62 3.52 2.40
CA ASN A 79 2.22 3.95 2.47
C ASN A 79 1.37 3.56 1.24
N VAL A 80 1.63 2.40 0.64
CA VAL A 80 0.76 1.84 -0.40
C VAL A 80 -0.58 1.44 0.24
N ALA A 81 -1.64 2.15 -0.10
CA ALA A 81 -2.99 1.84 0.38
C ALA A 81 -3.45 0.47 -0.14
N THR A 82 -4.17 -0.25 0.73
CA THR A 82 -4.70 -1.59 0.44
C THR A 82 -6.15 -1.68 0.90
N THR A 83 -6.95 -2.46 0.19
CA THR A 83 -8.33 -2.75 0.58
C THR A 83 -8.62 -4.23 0.44
N VAL A 84 -9.24 -4.80 1.46
CA VAL A 84 -9.74 -6.17 1.49
C VAL A 84 -11.25 -6.12 1.28
N PHE A 85 -11.72 -6.72 0.18
CA PHE A 85 -13.12 -6.70 -0.25
C PHE A 85 -13.93 -7.86 0.37
N THR A 86 -13.97 -7.90 1.70
CA THR A 86 -14.92 -8.73 2.47
C THR A 86 -16.34 -8.17 2.38
N PRO A 87 -17.38 -8.90 2.83
CA PRO A 87 -18.77 -8.39 2.81
C PRO A 87 -18.95 -7.02 3.48
N LEU A 88 -18.15 -6.74 4.52
CA LEU A 88 -17.87 -5.40 4.99
C LEU A 88 -16.40 -5.14 4.69
N GLU A 89 -16.09 -4.13 3.88
CA GLU A 89 -14.74 -3.90 3.39
C GLU A 89 -13.83 -3.35 4.49
N TYR A 90 -12.53 -3.60 4.33
CA TYR A 90 -11.50 -3.05 5.19
C TYR A 90 -10.42 -2.38 4.34
N GLY A 91 -10.24 -1.08 4.52
CA GLY A 91 -9.21 -0.28 3.88
C GLY A 91 -8.15 0.17 4.88
N CYS A 92 -6.89 0.16 4.46
CA CYS A 92 -5.80 0.69 5.27
C CYS A 92 -4.69 1.34 4.45
N VAL A 93 -3.97 2.27 5.09
CA VAL A 93 -2.75 2.89 4.57
C VAL A 93 -1.81 3.21 5.73
N GLY A 94 -0.51 3.03 5.52
CA GLY A 94 0.52 3.26 6.54
C GLY A 94 0.71 2.07 7.49
N LEU A 95 1.16 2.37 8.72
CA LEU A 95 1.48 1.38 9.74
C LEU A 95 0.23 0.82 10.39
N SER A 96 0.30 -0.46 10.79
CA SER A 96 -0.62 -0.98 11.79
C SER A 96 -0.33 -0.38 13.16
N GLU A 97 -1.27 -0.52 14.09
CA GLU A 97 -1.09 -0.08 15.47
C GLU A 97 0.09 -0.81 16.13
N GLU A 98 0.18 -2.13 15.95
CA GLU A 98 1.25 -2.95 16.52
C GLU A 98 2.61 -2.60 15.92
N GLU A 99 2.67 -2.30 14.63
CA GLU A 99 3.91 -1.87 13.97
C GLU A 99 4.31 -0.45 14.39
N ALA A 100 3.35 0.45 14.59
CA ALA A 100 3.61 1.78 15.13
C ALA A 100 4.12 1.70 16.58
N GLU A 101 3.53 0.85 17.43
CA GLU A 101 4.00 0.60 18.79
C GLU A 101 5.43 0.03 18.81
N LYS A 102 5.76 -0.92 17.92
CA LYS A 102 7.11 -1.48 17.82
C LYS A 102 8.14 -0.43 17.40
N ARG A 103 7.78 0.50 16.51
CA ARG A 103 8.72 1.49 15.93
C ARG A 103 8.87 2.74 16.78
N HIS A 104 7.80 3.22 17.39
CA HIS A 104 7.75 4.51 18.11
C HIS A 104 7.57 4.34 19.62
N GLY A 105 7.31 3.10 20.09
CA GLY A 105 6.95 2.83 21.48
C GLY A 105 5.49 3.16 21.77
N LYS A 106 4.89 2.42 22.72
CA LYS A 106 3.49 2.60 23.12
C LYS A 106 3.17 4.02 23.62
N ASP A 107 4.14 4.69 24.24
CA ASP A 107 3.97 6.07 24.71
C ASP A 107 4.32 7.12 23.66
N GLY A 108 4.89 6.71 22.52
CA GLY A 108 5.21 7.59 21.39
C GLY A 108 4.10 7.70 20.34
N ILE A 109 2.97 7.01 20.54
CA ILE A 109 1.81 7.07 19.65
C ILE A 109 0.52 7.46 20.38
N GLU A 110 -0.41 8.02 19.61
CA GLU A 110 -1.79 8.28 20.02
C GLU A 110 -2.74 7.68 18.97
N ILE A 111 -3.81 7.05 19.43
CA ILE A 111 -4.73 6.31 18.56
C ILE A 111 -6.12 6.92 18.70
N TYR A 112 -6.55 7.61 17.65
CA TYR A 112 -7.89 8.16 17.53
C TYR A 112 -8.80 7.13 16.89
N HIS A 113 -10.01 6.94 17.42
CA HIS A 113 -10.91 5.93 16.91
C HIS A 113 -12.38 6.24 17.17
N ALA A 114 -13.25 5.61 16.38
CA ALA A 114 -14.69 5.68 16.56
C ALA A 114 -15.38 4.48 15.92
N PHE A 115 -16.50 4.06 16.51
CA PHE A 115 -17.53 3.34 15.76
C PHE A 115 -18.47 4.36 15.12
N TYR A 116 -18.99 4.02 13.95
CA TYR A 116 -19.93 4.89 13.23
C TYR A 116 -21.00 4.05 12.56
N LYS A 117 -22.10 4.69 12.15
CA LYS A 117 -23.18 4.03 11.41
C LYS A 117 -23.42 4.76 10.10
N PRO A 118 -23.17 4.11 8.93
CA PRO A 118 -23.55 4.65 7.64
C PRO A 118 -25.03 5.06 7.63
N LEU A 119 -25.36 6.20 7.05
CA LEU A 119 -26.74 6.68 6.99
C LEU A 119 -27.64 5.66 6.28
N GLU A 120 -27.13 5.01 5.23
CA GLU A 120 -27.81 3.98 4.45
C GLU A 120 -28.20 2.75 5.30
N PHE A 121 -27.50 2.51 6.41
CA PHE A 121 -27.77 1.39 7.31
C PHE A 121 -28.87 1.73 8.33
N THR A 122 -29.23 3.00 8.48
CA THR A 122 -30.28 3.41 9.43
C THR A 122 -31.66 2.95 8.97
N VAL A 123 -32.05 3.32 7.74
CA VAL A 123 -33.36 2.96 7.15
C VAL A 123 -33.44 1.46 6.87
N ALA A 124 -32.33 0.85 6.47
CA ALA A 124 -32.28 -0.59 6.20
C ALA A 124 -32.15 -1.45 7.46
N GLU A 125 -32.13 -0.84 8.65
CA GLU A 125 -31.96 -1.50 9.96
C GLU A 125 -30.78 -2.49 10.00
N ARG A 126 -29.71 -2.16 9.27
CA ARG A 126 -28.52 -2.99 9.21
C ARG A 126 -27.66 -2.78 10.45
N ASP A 127 -27.02 -3.86 10.89
CA ASP A 127 -26.00 -3.79 11.93
C ASP A 127 -24.78 -3.00 11.42
N ALA A 128 -24.34 -2.06 12.25
CA ALA A 128 -23.17 -1.22 12.00
C ALA A 128 -22.13 -1.35 13.12
N SER A 129 -22.29 -2.32 14.04
CA SER A 129 -21.36 -2.56 15.15
C SER A 129 -19.93 -2.81 14.71
N GLN A 130 -19.72 -3.21 13.45
CA GLN A 130 -18.42 -3.48 12.85
C GLN A 130 -17.88 -2.33 11.99
N CYS A 131 -18.67 -1.27 11.75
CA CYS A 131 -18.21 -0.07 11.07
C CYS A 131 -17.34 0.74 12.04
N TYR A 132 -16.04 0.79 11.73
CA TYR A 132 -15.03 1.27 12.66
C TYR A 132 -13.94 2.03 11.92
N ILE A 133 -13.41 3.05 12.58
CA ILE A 133 -12.30 3.83 12.10
C ILE A 133 -11.23 3.95 13.18
N LYS A 134 -9.96 3.88 12.75
CA LYS A 134 -8.79 4.14 13.58
C LYS A 134 -7.73 4.93 12.82
N VAL A 135 -7.24 6.00 13.43
CA VAL A 135 -6.12 6.81 12.96
C VAL A 135 -4.99 6.70 13.98
N VAL A 136 -3.82 6.26 13.53
CA VAL A 136 -2.60 6.12 14.33
C VAL A 136 -1.73 7.34 14.06
N CYS A 137 -1.39 8.09 15.11
CA CYS A 137 -0.59 9.30 15.02
C CYS A 137 0.65 9.21 15.93
N GLU A 138 1.70 9.94 15.59
CA GLU A 138 2.78 10.24 16.54
C GLU A 138 2.21 11.05 17.72
N ARG A 139 2.73 10.78 18.91
CA ARG A 139 2.38 11.52 20.12
C ARG A 139 3.33 12.69 20.30
N GLY A 140 2.77 13.89 20.40
CA GLY A 140 3.54 15.14 20.46
C GLY A 140 3.95 15.64 19.07
N GLY A 141 4.69 16.75 19.05
CA GLY A 141 5.02 17.46 17.80
C GLY A 141 3.76 17.83 17.01
N ASP A 142 3.85 17.70 15.69
CA ASP A 142 2.75 18.00 14.77
C ASP A 142 1.71 16.87 14.66
N GLN A 143 1.88 15.77 15.42
CA GLN A 143 1.02 14.60 15.37
C GLN A 143 0.85 14.05 13.95
N LYS A 144 1.97 13.69 13.32
CA LYS A 144 1.99 13.08 12.00
C LYS A 144 1.15 11.80 12.00
N ILE A 145 0.35 11.61 10.94
CA ILE A 145 -0.42 10.39 10.77
C ILE A 145 0.52 9.28 10.29
N LEU A 146 0.58 8.19 11.05
CA LEU A 146 1.37 7.00 10.78
C LEU A 146 0.55 5.89 10.12
N GLY A 147 -0.75 5.84 10.38
CA GLY A 147 -1.64 4.81 9.86
C GLY A 147 -3.10 5.22 9.87
N LEU A 148 -3.87 4.75 8.89
CA LEU A 148 -5.32 4.89 8.81
C LEU A 148 -5.91 3.51 8.53
N HIS A 149 -6.94 3.17 9.28
CA HIS A 149 -7.69 1.93 9.18
C HIS A 149 -9.18 2.24 9.16
N PHE A 150 -9.88 1.71 8.18
CA PHE A 150 -11.29 1.99 7.95
C PHE A 150 -12.02 0.71 7.61
N THR A 151 -13.04 0.37 8.40
CA THR A 151 -13.92 -0.77 8.15
C THR A 151 -15.32 -0.23 7.87
N GLY A 152 -15.89 -0.58 6.72
CA GLY A 152 -17.14 0.03 6.26
C GLY A 152 -17.49 -0.24 4.81
N PRO A 153 -18.66 0.24 4.35
CA PRO A 153 -18.96 0.25 2.92
C PRO A 153 -18.02 1.19 2.17
N ASN A 154 -17.61 0.79 0.96
CA ASN A 154 -16.76 1.58 0.06
C ASN A 154 -15.41 1.99 0.70
N ALA A 155 -14.82 1.10 1.49
CA ALA A 155 -13.57 1.37 2.21
C ALA A 155 -12.40 1.70 1.25
N GLY A 156 -12.41 1.12 0.05
CA GLY A 156 -11.43 1.43 -0.99
C GLY A 156 -11.47 2.89 -1.44
N GLU A 157 -12.67 3.41 -1.69
CA GLU A 157 -12.89 4.80 -2.12
C GLU A 157 -12.45 5.80 -1.04
N VAL A 158 -12.82 5.52 0.22
CA VAL A 158 -12.41 6.34 1.36
C VAL A 158 -10.89 6.33 1.50
N THR A 159 -10.28 5.15 1.56
CA THR A 159 -8.85 4.99 1.84
C THR A 159 -7.98 5.58 0.73
N GLN A 160 -8.39 5.47 -0.54
CA GLN A 160 -7.64 6.01 -1.67
C GLN A 160 -7.44 7.52 -1.59
N GLY A 161 -8.46 8.28 -1.14
CA GLY A 161 -8.36 9.73 -0.96
C GLY A 161 -7.33 10.10 0.12
N PHE A 162 -7.38 9.43 1.27
CA PHE A 162 -6.45 9.69 2.38
C PHE A 162 -5.02 9.23 2.08
N ALA A 163 -4.82 8.22 1.23
CA ALA A 163 -3.49 7.77 0.81
C ALA A 163 -2.64 8.88 0.18
N MET A 164 -3.27 9.82 -0.53
CA MET A 164 -2.58 11.02 -1.04
C MET A 164 -2.10 11.92 0.11
N GLY A 165 -2.92 12.09 1.15
CA GLY A 165 -2.55 12.83 2.35
C GLY A 165 -1.29 12.30 3.04
N PHE A 166 -1.07 10.98 3.04
CA PHE A 166 0.17 10.38 3.56
C PHE A 166 1.41 10.83 2.78
N GLN A 167 1.31 10.92 1.45
CA GLN A 167 2.40 11.42 0.60
C GLN A 167 2.69 12.91 0.86
N CYS A 168 1.68 13.67 1.26
CA CYS A 168 1.81 15.08 1.63
C CYS A 168 2.21 15.31 3.10
N GLY A 169 2.41 14.26 3.90
CA GLY A 169 2.77 14.41 5.32
C GLY A 169 1.59 14.87 6.18
N ALA A 170 0.39 14.33 5.94
CA ALA A 170 -0.80 14.66 6.72
C ALA A 170 -0.59 14.46 8.24
N THR A 171 -1.26 15.33 9.00
CA THR A 171 -1.20 15.39 10.46
C THR A 171 -2.61 15.35 11.02
N TYR A 172 -2.75 15.06 12.31
CA TYR A 172 -4.05 15.09 12.97
C TYR A 172 -4.74 16.46 12.86
N SER A 173 -3.96 17.56 12.92
CA SER A 173 -4.49 18.92 12.72
C SER A 173 -5.13 19.11 11.34
N HIS A 174 -4.53 18.57 10.28
CA HIS A 174 -5.12 18.61 8.93
C HIS A 174 -6.49 17.90 8.88
N LEU A 175 -6.68 16.80 9.63
CA LEU A 175 -8.00 16.16 9.73
C LEU A 175 -9.01 17.08 10.39
N LEU A 176 -8.68 17.67 11.55
CA LEU A 176 -9.59 18.55 12.28
C LEU A 176 -9.97 19.83 11.53
N GLN A 177 -9.08 20.33 10.69
CA GLN A 177 -9.33 21.52 9.87
C GLN A 177 -10.16 21.21 8.61
N THR A 178 -10.23 19.94 8.21
CA THR A 178 -10.94 19.54 7.00
C THR A 178 -12.44 19.48 7.26
N VAL A 179 -13.22 20.20 6.45
CA VAL A 179 -14.68 20.16 6.51
C VAL A 179 -15.19 18.86 5.89
N GLY A 180 -15.94 18.09 6.66
CA GLY A 180 -16.57 16.85 6.19
C GLY A 180 -17.68 17.11 5.16
N ILE A 181 -17.81 16.19 4.20
CA ILE A 181 -18.94 16.16 3.27
C ILE A 181 -20.05 15.34 3.93
N HIS A 182 -21.24 15.92 4.08
CA HIS A 182 -22.35 15.30 4.78
C HIS A 182 -23.56 15.01 3.86
N PRO A 183 -24.20 13.83 3.93
CA PRO A 183 -23.81 12.65 4.71
C PRO A 183 -22.82 11.74 3.94
N THR A 184 -21.68 11.39 4.54
CA THR A 184 -20.77 10.36 3.98
C THR A 184 -20.18 9.45 5.08
N CYS A 185 -19.67 8.28 4.72
CA CYS A 185 -18.86 7.50 5.66
C CYS A 185 -17.45 8.09 5.84
N ALA A 186 -16.94 8.78 4.82
CA ALA A 186 -15.60 9.36 4.81
C ALA A 186 -15.45 10.54 5.79
N GLU A 187 -16.51 11.32 6.04
CA GLU A 187 -16.46 12.42 7.00
C GLU A 187 -16.17 11.95 8.43
N GLU A 188 -16.39 10.68 8.77
CA GLU A 188 -16.05 10.15 10.10
C GLU A 188 -14.53 10.23 10.36
N VAL A 189 -13.70 10.16 9.31
CA VAL A 189 -12.24 10.29 9.41
C VAL A 189 -11.81 11.68 9.89
N VAL A 190 -12.55 12.72 9.55
CA VAL A 190 -12.24 14.10 9.97
C VAL A 190 -12.94 14.50 11.28
N LYS A 191 -13.78 13.62 11.83
CA LYS A 191 -14.50 13.81 13.10
C LYS A 191 -13.92 13.04 14.28
N VAL A 192 -12.95 12.14 14.06
CA VAL A 192 -12.34 11.34 15.13
C VAL A 192 -11.65 12.23 16.16
N SER A 193 -11.99 12.04 17.45
CA SER A 193 -11.42 12.81 18.56
C SER A 193 -11.19 12.00 19.83
N ILE A 194 -11.94 10.90 20.02
CA ILE A 194 -11.76 9.97 21.13
C ILE A 194 -10.48 9.17 20.93
N THR A 195 -9.67 9.04 21.99
CA THR A 195 -8.43 8.27 21.96
C THR A 195 -8.57 6.97 22.72
N LYS A 196 -7.90 5.90 22.29
CA LYS A 196 -7.87 4.65 23.08
C LYS A 196 -7.30 4.84 24.49
N ARG A 197 -6.44 5.84 24.68
CA ARG A 197 -5.79 6.14 25.95
C ARG A 197 -6.75 6.80 26.96
N SER A 198 -7.83 7.45 26.50
CA SER A 198 -8.79 8.10 27.40
C SER A 198 -9.69 7.13 28.17
N GLY A 199 -9.68 5.83 27.81
CA GLY A 199 -10.70 4.86 28.20
C GLY A 199 -11.94 4.98 27.33
#